data_AF-A0A4R2TSU3-F1
#
_entry.id   AF-A0A4R2TSU3-F1
#
_cell.length_a   1.000
_cell.length_b   1.000
_cell.length_c   1.000
_cell.angle_alpha   90.00
_cell.angle_beta   90.00
_cell.angle_gamma   90.00
#
_symmetry.space_group_name_H-M   'P 1'
#
loop_
_entity.id
_entity.type
_entity.pdbx_description
1 polymer ?
#
loop_
_entity_poly.entity_id
_entity_poly.type
_entity_poly.pdbx_seq_one_letter_code
_entity_poly.pdbx_strand_id
1 'polypeptide(L)'
;MCIEWPWEATKAGLTFGQMANVQTVGLGLYLALAVIQAVSTTGVAGLTRRVATLRQAVVSGNMGPVEIGNAKRLSYDVSGLEIGFHDLNRRLLAVVFALFSTSLAYFAYTTAYQNLDAGQDGVWFIFFIYLVLPVLIFMGSSILISWRCQAVAKKVGEAEKRVTAKTLGLKVKGVPNDRQL
;
A
#
# COMPACT_ATOMS: atom_id res chain seq x y z
N MET A 1 39.61 7.50 -8.06
CA MET A 1 38.79 8.58 -7.44
C MET A 1 37.60 7.93 -6.77
N CYS A 2 37.41 8.16 -5.47
CA CYS A 2 36.23 7.71 -4.75
C CYS A 2 35.12 8.74 -4.98
N ILE A 3 33.98 8.31 -5.51
CA ILE A 3 32.83 9.18 -5.75
C ILE A 3 32.08 9.32 -4.42
N GLU A 4 32.03 10.52 -3.83
CA GLU A 4 31.36 10.77 -2.54
C GLU A 4 29.84 10.94 -2.68
N TRP A 5 29.36 11.36 -3.85
CA TRP A 5 27.93 11.57 -4.11
C TRP A 5 27.50 11.19 -5.53
N PRO A 6 26.26 10.69 -5.74
CA PRO A 6 25.80 10.16 -7.03
C PRO A 6 25.72 11.20 -8.17
N TRP A 7 25.79 12.50 -7.88
CA TRP A 7 25.87 13.58 -8.89
C TRP A 7 27.30 13.97 -9.28
N GLU A 8 28.32 13.49 -8.58
CA GLU A 8 29.72 13.63 -9.01
C GLU A 8 30.12 12.57 -10.03
N ALA A 9 29.43 11.42 -9.99
CA ALA A 9 29.43 10.39 -11.01
C ALA A 9 29.12 10.93 -12.42
N THR A 10 28.31 12.00 -12.51
CA THR A 10 27.97 12.70 -13.76
C THR A 10 29.19 13.38 -14.42
N LYS A 11 30.23 13.70 -13.65
CA LYS A 11 31.48 14.30 -14.15
C LYS A 11 32.57 13.27 -14.47
N ALA A 12 32.35 12.00 -14.11
CA ALA A 12 33.36 10.94 -14.18
C ALA A 12 33.32 10.10 -15.47
N GLY A 13 32.34 10.30 -16.36
CA GLY A 13 32.19 9.50 -17.59
C GLY A 13 31.89 8.03 -17.29
N LEU A 14 30.86 7.78 -16.47
CA LEU A 14 30.50 6.42 -16.07
C LEU A 14 29.97 5.61 -17.25
N THR A 15 30.54 4.42 -17.44
CA THR A 15 30.01 3.49 -18.41
C THR A 15 28.74 2.81 -17.90
N PHE A 16 27.91 2.33 -18.80
CA PHE A 16 26.72 1.55 -18.45
C PHE A 16 27.04 0.34 -17.57
N GLY A 17 28.18 -0.33 -17.80
CA GLY A 17 28.64 -1.45 -16.97
C GLY A 17 28.90 -1.08 -15.50
N GLN A 18 29.39 0.13 -15.22
CA GLN A 18 29.63 0.60 -13.86
C GLN A 18 28.33 0.90 -13.09
N MET A 19 27.23 1.16 -13.80
CA MET A 19 25.90 1.41 -13.22
C MET A 19 25.01 0.17 -13.15
N ALA A 20 25.50 -0.99 -13.57
CA ALA A 20 24.73 -2.25 -13.54
C ALA A 20 24.20 -2.57 -12.13
N ASN A 21 24.96 -2.26 -11.08
CA ASN A 21 24.51 -2.44 -9.68
C ASN A 21 23.26 -1.60 -9.33
N VAL A 22 23.17 -0.37 -9.83
CA VAL A 22 21.98 0.48 -9.58
C VAL A 22 20.77 -0.09 -10.33
N GLN A 23 20.99 -0.58 -11.54
CA GLN A 23 19.93 -1.17 -12.36
C GLN A 23 19.41 -2.48 -11.76
N THR A 24 20.29 -3.35 -11.25
CA THR A 24 19.89 -4.62 -10.59
C THR A 24 19.13 -4.36 -9.29
N VAL A 25 19.56 -3.38 -8.48
CA VAL A 25 18.81 -2.94 -7.30
C VAL A 25 17.42 -2.44 -7.69
N GLY A 26 17.31 -1.63 -8.74
CA GLY A 26 16.01 -1.13 -9.19
C GLY A 26 15.05 -2.20 -9.69
N LEU A 27 15.55 -3.18 -10.45
CA LEU A 27 14.75 -4.35 -10.84
C LEU A 27 14.26 -5.12 -9.61
N GLY A 28 15.13 -5.26 -8.60
CA GLY A 28 14.76 -5.83 -7.30
C GLY A 28 13.67 -5.03 -6.57
N LEU A 29 13.72 -3.70 -6.60
CA LEU A 29 12.71 -2.83 -6.01
C LEU A 29 11.34 -2.99 -6.70
N TYR A 30 11.30 -3.08 -8.03
CA TYR A 30 10.06 -3.34 -8.76
C TYR A 30 9.46 -4.72 -8.44
N LEU A 31 10.29 -5.75 -8.28
CA LEU A 31 9.82 -7.06 -7.83
C LEU A 31 9.29 -7.02 -6.39
N ALA A 32 10.00 -6.33 -5.48
CA ALA A 32 9.56 -6.15 -4.11
C ALA A 32 8.21 -5.40 -4.02
N LEU A 33 8.00 -4.40 -4.89
CA LEU A 33 6.72 -3.71 -5.02
C LEU A 33 5.57 -4.67 -5.36
N ALA A 34 5.79 -5.58 -6.31
CA ALA A 34 4.79 -6.58 -6.68
C ALA A 34 4.47 -7.55 -5.51
N VAL A 35 5.49 -7.95 -4.74
CA VAL A 35 5.29 -8.80 -3.56
C VAL A 35 4.49 -8.07 -2.47
N ILE A 36 4.82 -6.82 -2.18
CA ILE A 36 4.11 -6.05 -1.13
C ILE A 36 2.66 -5.77 -1.53
N GLN A 37 2.39 -5.53 -2.82
CA GLN A 37 1.03 -5.46 -3.35
C GLN A 37 0.25 -6.75 -3.07
N ALA A 38 0.87 -7.92 -3.24
CA ALA A 38 0.26 -9.22 -2.94
C ALA A 38 0.08 -9.48 -1.42
N VAL A 39 0.94 -8.94 -0.55
CA VAL A 39 0.80 -9.06 0.92
C VAL A 39 -0.23 -8.06 1.48
N SER A 40 -0.41 -6.92 0.82
CA SER A 40 -1.32 -5.89 1.30
C SER A 40 -2.79 -6.26 1.08
N THR A 41 -3.11 -7.03 0.03
CA THR A 41 -4.45 -7.61 -0.17
C THR A 41 -4.86 -8.54 0.98
N THR A 42 -3.91 -9.29 1.55
CA THR A 42 -4.13 -10.19 2.69
C THR A 42 -4.50 -9.43 3.97
N GLY A 43 -3.94 -8.23 4.17
CA GLY A 43 -4.30 -7.36 5.29
C GLY A 43 -5.77 -6.90 5.25
N VAL A 44 -6.26 -6.53 4.06
CA VAL A 44 -7.66 -6.13 3.85
C VAL A 44 -8.61 -7.32 4.09
N ALA A 45 -8.25 -8.52 3.63
CA ALA A 45 -9.01 -9.74 3.89
C ALA A 45 -9.14 -10.05 5.40
N GLY A 46 -8.12 -9.73 6.20
CA GLY A 46 -8.18 -9.82 7.65
C GLY A 46 -9.21 -8.87 8.28
N LEU A 47 -9.34 -7.65 7.75
CA LEU A 47 -10.34 -6.67 8.19
C LEU A 47 -11.76 -7.11 7.82
N THR A 48 -11.95 -7.64 6.61
CA THR A 48 -13.22 -8.23 6.15
C THR A 48 -13.67 -9.38 7.05
N ARG A 49 -12.74 -10.27 7.46
CA ARG A 49 -13.04 -11.36 8.40
C ARG A 49 -13.49 -10.84 9.76
N ARG A 50 -12.80 -9.86 10.35
CA ARG A 50 -13.20 -9.28 11.65
C ARG A 50 -14.59 -8.68 11.60
N VAL A 51 -14.93 -7.98 10.52
CA VAL A 51 -16.25 -7.36 10.33
C VAL A 51 -17.34 -8.40 10.13
N ALA A 52 -17.06 -9.50 9.43
CA ALA A 52 -17.97 -10.64 9.30
C ALA A 52 -18.25 -11.29 10.67
N THR A 53 -17.20 -11.52 11.49
CA THR A 53 -17.35 -12.03 12.86
C THR A 53 -18.16 -11.08 13.73
N LEU A 54 -17.92 -9.76 13.64
CA LEU A 54 -18.70 -8.75 14.36
C LEU A 54 -20.18 -8.81 13.99
N ARG A 55 -20.49 -8.88 12.69
CA ARG A 55 -21.87 -8.97 12.20
C ARG A 55 -22.55 -10.23 12.73
N GLN A 56 -21.86 -11.35 12.75
CA GLN A 56 -22.40 -12.60 13.29
C GLN A 56 -22.67 -12.49 14.80
N ALA A 57 -21.79 -11.85 15.57
CA ALA A 57 -21.97 -11.60 17.00
C ALA A 57 -23.14 -10.64 17.31
N VAL A 58 -23.36 -9.62 16.48
CA VAL A 58 -24.50 -8.68 16.62
C VAL A 58 -25.83 -9.39 16.34
N VAL A 59 -25.87 -10.27 15.33
CA VAL A 59 -27.07 -11.04 14.98
C VAL A 59 -27.36 -12.13 16.00
N SER A 60 -26.34 -12.86 16.49
CA SER A 60 -26.52 -13.90 17.50
C SER A 60 -26.81 -13.35 18.90
N GLY A 61 -26.32 -12.15 19.21
CA GLY A 61 -26.52 -11.46 20.49
C GLY A 61 -27.87 -10.77 20.66
N ASN A 62 -28.82 -10.93 19.72
CA ASN A 62 -30.15 -10.30 19.76
C ASN A 62 -30.09 -8.78 19.99
N MET A 63 -29.10 -8.11 19.39
CA MET A 63 -28.89 -6.68 19.55
C MET A 63 -29.98 -5.84 18.87
N GLY A 64 -30.20 -4.63 19.37
CA GLY A 64 -31.27 -3.76 18.88
C GLY A 64 -31.11 -3.36 17.41
N PRO A 65 -32.20 -2.91 16.75
CA PRO A 65 -32.21 -2.61 15.31
C PRO A 65 -31.17 -1.57 14.86
N VAL A 66 -30.76 -0.65 15.75
CA VAL A 66 -29.72 0.36 15.51
C VAL A 66 -28.33 -0.27 15.35
N GLU A 67 -28.04 -1.35 16.07
CA GLU A 67 -26.72 -2.01 16.06
C GLU A 67 -26.57 -2.94 14.87
N ILE A 68 -27.66 -3.60 14.51
CA ILE A 68 -27.78 -4.35 13.25
C ILE A 68 -27.58 -3.39 12.07
N GLY A 69 -28.18 -2.20 12.12
CA GLY A 69 -27.99 -1.14 11.11
C GLY A 69 -26.55 -0.67 11.00
N ASN A 70 -25.88 -0.41 12.13
CA ASN A 70 -24.48 0.01 12.16
C ASN A 70 -23.52 -1.09 11.68
N ALA A 71 -23.74 -2.35 12.08
CA ALA A 71 -22.94 -3.49 11.61
C ALA A 71 -23.10 -3.70 10.09
N LYS A 72 -24.32 -3.53 9.56
CA LYS A 72 -24.58 -3.59 8.12
C LYS A 72 -23.87 -2.45 7.37
N ARG A 73 -23.93 -1.22 7.88
CA ARG A 73 -23.24 -0.06 7.30
C ARG A 73 -21.71 -0.23 7.32
N LEU A 74 -21.18 -0.77 8.41
CA LEU A 74 -19.75 -1.07 8.55
C LEU A 74 -19.31 -2.18 7.57
N SER A 75 -20.15 -3.20 7.35
CA SER A 75 -19.93 -4.22 6.31
C SER A 75 -19.88 -3.60 4.92
N TYR A 76 -20.74 -2.64 4.60
CA TYR A 76 -20.68 -1.91 3.32
C TYR A 76 -19.43 -1.04 3.20
N ASP A 77 -19.02 -0.32 4.25
CA ASP A 77 -17.80 0.48 4.27
C ASP A 77 -16.55 -0.39 4.01
N VAL A 78 -16.52 -1.60 4.58
CA VAL A 78 -15.40 -2.55 4.44
C VAL A 78 -15.42 -3.22 3.06
N SER A 79 -16.58 -3.62 2.54
CA SER A 79 -16.69 -4.11 1.16
C SER A 79 -16.32 -3.02 0.13
N GLY A 80 -16.69 -1.77 0.39
CA GLY A 80 -16.29 -0.64 -0.45
C GLY A 80 -14.78 -0.39 -0.41
N LEU A 81 -14.16 -0.52 0.77
CA LEU A 81 -12.70 -0.48 0.93
C LEU A 81 -12.03 -1.61 0.16
N GLU A 82 -12.55 -2.83 0.23
CA GLU A 82 -12.00 -4.01 -0.45
C GLU A 82 -12.06 -3.87 -1.97
N ILE A 83 -13.20 -3.45 -2.52
CA ILE A 83 -13.37 -3.19 -3.95
C ILE A 83 -12.42 -2.07 -4.40
N GLY A 84 -12.34 -0.97 -3.65
CA GLY A 84 -11.45 0.14 -3.95
C GLY A 84 -9.96 -0.24 -3.89
N PHE A 85 -9.59 -1.08 -2.92
CA PHE A 85 -8.24 -1.62 -2.82
C PHE A 85 -7.91 -2.54 -4.01
N HIS A 86 -8.86 -3.38 -4.42
CA HIS A 86 -8.66 -4.30 -5.54
C HIS A 86 -8.54 -3.56 -6.89
N ASP A 87 -9.30 -2.48 -7.10
CA ASP A 87 -9.17 -1.63 -8.31
C ASP A 87 -7.84 -0.85 -8.29
N LEU A 88 -7.48 -0.25 -7.15
CA LEU A 88 -6.20 0.44 -6.98
C LEU A 88 -5.03 -0.53 -7.23
N ASN A 89 -5.07 -1.72 -6.65
CA ASN A 89 -4.03 -2.72 -6.80
C ASN A 89 -3.92 -3.19 -8.26
N ARG A 90 -5.04 -3.39 -8.95
CA ARG A 90 -5.04 -3.78 -10.37
C ARG A 90 -4.44 -2.71 -11.28
N ARG A 91 -4.76 -1.44 -11.03
CA ARG A 91 -4.17 -0.31 -11.77
C ARG A 91 -2.69 -0.15 -11.47
N LEU A 92 -2.32 -0.21 -10.19
CA LEU A 92 -0.93 -0.09 -9.75
C LEU A 92 -0.06 -1.22 -10.31
N LEU A 93 -0.57 -2.45 -10.33
CA LEU A 93 0.10 -3.60 -10.93
C LEU A 93 0.37 -3.38 -12.42
N ALA A 94 -0.62 -2.88 -13.17
CA ALA A 94 -0.45 -2.59 -14.60
C ALA A 94 0.64 -1.53 -14.84
N VAL A 95 0.65 -0.46 -14.04
CA VAL A 95 1.66 0.60 -14.14
C VAL A 95 3.05 0.07 -13.76
N VAL A 96 3.16 -0.65 -12.64
CA VAL A 96 4.43 -1.24 -12.17
C VAL A 96 4.96 -2.26 -13.17
N PHE A 97 4.10 -3.07 -13.79
CA PHE A 97 4.50 -4.02 -14.81
C PHE A 97 5.02 -3.33 -16.08
N ALA A 98 4.35 -2.26 -16.53
CA ALA A 98 4.82 -1.47 -17.66
C ALA A 98 6.21 -0.85 -17.36
N LEU A 99 6.39 -0.24 -16.19
CA LEU A 99 7.67 0.33 -15.76
C LEU A 99 8.76 -0.72 -15.61
N PHE A 100 8.42 -1.91 -15.08
CA PHE A 100 9.34 -3.03 -14.97
C PHE A 100 9.77 -3.53 -16.35
N SER A 101 8.83 -3.68 -17.29
CA SER A 101 9.14 -4.09 -18.67
C SER A 101 10.05 -3.07 -19.37
N THR A 102 9.77 -1.77 -19.23
CA THR A 102 10.65 -0.70 -19.75
C THR A 102 12.03 -0.75 -19.10
N SER A 103 12.10 -0.96 -17.78
CA SER A 103 13.36 -1.08 -17.05
C SER A 103 14.14 -2.33 -17.46
N LEU A 104 13.48 -3.45 -17.76
CA LEU A 104 14.13 -4.66 -18.23
C LEU A 104 14.69 -4.47 -19.65
N ALA A 105 13.92 -3.84 -20.54
CA ALA A 105 14.35 -3.53 -21.90
C ALA A 105 15.56 -2.59 -21.91
N TYR A 106 15.53 -1.56 -21.07
CA TYR A 106 16.65 -0.63 -20.94
C TYR A 106 17.88 -1.31 -20.31
N PHE A 107 17.69 -2.20 -19.34
CA PHE A 107 18.78 -2.99 -18.76
C PHE A 107 19.45 -3.92 -19.79
N ALA A 108 18.65 -4.56 -20.66
CA ALA A 108 19.18 -5.36 -21.76
C ALA A 108 19.99 -4.52 -22.75
N TYR A 109 19.50 -3.32 -23.07
CA TYR A 109 20.22 -2.36 -23.91
C TYR A 109 21.55 -1.94 -23.28
N THR A 110 21.56 -1.53 -22.01
CA THR A 110 22.79 -1.11 -21.32
C THR A 110 23.77 -2.27 -21.12
N THR A 111 23.28 -3.51 -21.04
CA THR A 111 24.11 -4.72 -21.01
C THR A 111 24.79 -4.98 -22.36
N ALA A 112 24.06 -4.85 -23.47
CA ALA A 112 24.63 -5.01 -24.81
C ALA A 112 25.68 -3.94 -25.12
N TYR A 113 25.48 -2.72 -24.61
CA TYR A 113 26.36 -1.57 -24.81
C TYR A 113 27.13 -1.17 -23.55
N GLN A 114 27.56 -2.15 -22.75
CA GLN A 114 28.17 -1.93 -21.43
C GLN A 114 29.41 -1.01 -21.41
N ASN A 115 30.13 -0.92 -22.53
CA ASN A 115 31.37 -0.14 -22.66
C ASN A 115 31.12 1.30 -23.15
N LEU A 116 29.89 1.64 -23.54
CA LEU A 116 29.55 3.01 -23.91
C LEU A 116 29.45 3.87 -22.64
N ASP A 117 29.93 5.10 -22.77
CA ASP A 117 29.71 6.14 -21.78
C ASP A 117 28.20 6.43 -21.74
N ALA A 118 27.62 6.38 -20.54
CA ALA A 118 26.20 6.60 -20.38
C ALA A 118 25.82 8.08 -20.58
N GLY A 119 26.80 8.98 -20.46
CA GLY A 119 26.57 10.41 -20.48
C GLY A 119 25.66 10.88 -19.34
N GLN A 120 25.45 12.20 -19.27
CA GLN A 120 24.67 12.79 -18.19
C GLN A 120 23.20 12.33 -18.22
N ASP A 121 22.56 12.32 -19.38
CA ASP A 121 21.14 11.99 -19.52
C ASP A 121 20.85 10.52 -19.19
N GLY A 122 21.75 9.60 -19.57
CA GLY A 122 21.63 8.17 -19.27
C GLY A 122 21.77 7.88 -17.77
N VAL A 123 22.72 8.55 -17.10
CA VAL A 123 22.89 8.45 -15.64
C VAL A 123 21.63 8.93 -14.90
N TRP A 124 21.08 10.09 -15.30
CA TRP A 124 19.84 10.62 -14.72
C TRP A 124 18.65 9.69 -14.93
N PHE A 125 18.51 9.14 -16.14
CA PHE A 125 17.46 8.18 -16.44
C PHE A 125 17.57 6.94 -15.57
N ILE A 126 18.78 6.38 -15.40
CA ILE A 126 19.01 5.20 -14.56
C ILE A 126 18.65 5.48 -13.10
N PHE A 127 19.17 6.56 -12.51
CA PHE A 127 18.87 6.87 -11.12
C PHE A 127 17.38 7.14 -10.90
N PHE A 128 16.74 7.86 -11.81
CA PHE A 128 15.34 8.19 -11.66
C PHE A 128 14.44 6.95 -11.80
N ILE A 129 14.61 6.16 -12.87
CA ILE A 129 13.75 5.02 -13.17
C ILE A 129 14.00 3.85 -12.22
N TYR A 130 15.25 3.57 -11.87
CA TYR A 130 15.59 2.37 -11.09
C TYR A 130 15.61 2.65 -9.58
N LEU A 131 15.72 3.90 -9.13
CA LEU A 131 15.82 4.20 -7.70
C LEU A 131 14.68 5.10 -7.21
N VAL A 132 14.54 6.29 -7.79
CA VAL A 132 13.58 7.31 -7.31
C VAL A 132 12.13 6.89 -7.55
N LEU A 133 11.81 6.48 -8.78
CA LEU A 133 10.45 6.16 -9.19
C LEU A 133 9.83 5.00 -8.40
N PRO A 134 10.49 3.83 -8.21
CA PRO A 134 9.92 2.76 -7.41
C PRO A 134 9.72 3.18 -5.95
N VAL A 135 10.63 4.00 -5.39
CA VAL A 135 10.49 4.53 -4.02
C VAL A 135 9.32 5.51 -3.89
N LEU A 136 9.09 6.37 -4.88
CA LEU A 136 7.93 7.28 -4.90
C LEU A 136 6.61 6.52 -5.02
N ILE A 137 6.55 5.49 -5.87
CA ILE A 137 5.39 4.60 -6.00
C ILE A 137 5.14 3.90 -4.65
N PHE A 138 6.19 3.44 -3.98
CA PHE A 138 6.09 2.80 -2.68
C PHE A 138 5.52 3.73 -1.60
N MET A 139 6.07 4.94 -1.47
CA MET A 139 5.59 5.91 -0.49
C MET A 139 4.14 6.33 -0.79
N GLY A 140 3.83 6.65 -2.03
CA GLY A 140 2.48 7.09 -2.43
C GLY A 140 1.42 6.03 -2.14
N SER A 141 1.69 4.78 -2.53
CA SER A 141 0.78 3.65 -2.27
C SER A 141 0.64 3.34 -0.78
N SER A 142 1.76 3.31 -0.03
CA SER A 142 1.73 3.05 1.42
C SER A 142 0.94 4.10 2.19
N ILE A 143 1.10 5.38 1.86
CA ILE A 143 0.36 6.48 2.49
C ILE A 143 -1.14 6.35 2.21
N LEU A 144 -1.52 6.13 0.95
CA LEU A 144 -2.92 5.97 0.53
C LEU A 144 -3.59 4.80 1.25
N ILE A 145 -2.92 3.65 1.30
CA ILE A 145 -3.43 2.44 1.96
C ILE A 145 -3.55 2.68 3.47
N SER A 146 -2.51 3.25 4.11
CA SER A 146 -2.51 3.53 5.54
C SER A 146 -3.65 4.46 5.93
N TRP A 147 -3.86 5.56 5.21
CA TRP A 147 -4.94 6.51 5.47
C TRP A 147 -6.33 5.85 5.36
N ARG A 148 -6.56 5.06 4.30
CA ARG A 148 -7.83 4.37 4.09
C ARG A 148 -8.08 3.27 5.12
N CYS A 149 -7.06 2.49 5.46
CA CYS A 149 -7.16 1.43 6.47
C CYS A 149 -7.37 2.00 7.88
N GLN A 150 -6.66 3.07 8.28
CA GLN A 150 -6.82 3.69 9.61
C GLN A 150 -8.24 4.24 9.81
N ALA A 151 -8.80 4.90 8.80
CA ALA A 151 -10.15 5.44 8.87
C ALA A 151 -11.21 4.34 9.12
N VAL A 152 -11.08 3.19 8.46
CA VAL A 152 -12.01 2.06 8.63
C VAL A 152 -11.71 1.29 9.93
N ALA A 153 -10.45 1.03 10.25
CA ALA A 153 -10.05 0.33 11.47
C ALA A 153 -10.52 1.05 12.75
N LYS A 154 -10.48 2.40 12.76
CA LYS A 154 -10.99 3.19 13.89
C LYS A 154 -12.50 2.99 14.07
N LYS A 155 -13.28 3.02 12.98
CA LYS A 155 -14.73 2.75 13.01
C LYS A 155 -15.05 1.33 13.48
N VAL A 156 -14.28 0.33 13.02
CA VAL A 156 -14.45 -1.08 13.44
C VAL A 156 -14.16 -1.23 14.93
N GLY A 157 -13.06 -0.67 15.44
CA GLY A 157 -12.72 -0.75 16.86
C GLY A 157 -13.72 -0.03 17.78
N GLU A 158 -14.29 1.10 17.34
CA GLU A 158 -15.36 1.77 18.07
C GLU A 158 -16.66 0.95 18.09
N ALA A 159 -17.00 0.26 16.99
CA ALA A 159 -18.14 -0.64 16.92
C ALA A 159 -17.94 -1.89 17.80
N GLU A 160 -16.76 -2.52 17.76
CA GLU A 160 -16.37 -3.64 18.63
C GLU A 160 -16.54 -3.29 20.11
N LYS A 161 -16.06 -2.10 20.53
CA LYS A 161 -16.22 -1.64 21.91
C LYS A 161 -17.68 -1.47 22.31
N ARG A 162 -18.53 -0.91 21.44
CA ARG A 162 -19.97 -0.71 21.71
C ARG A 162 -20.72 -2.03 21.83
N VAL A 163 -20.46 -2.95 20.90
CA VAL A 163 -21.03 -4.31 20.90
C VAL A 163 -20.59 -5.02 22.19
N THR A 164 -19.29 -5.07 22.47
CA THR A 164 -18.73 -5.74 23.66
C THR A 164 -19.27 -5.15 24.97
N ALA A 165 -19.39 -3.82 25.08
CA ALA A 165 -19.96 -3.16 26.25
C ALA A 165 -21.43 -3.56 26.49
N LYS A 166 -22.21 -3.71 25.43
CA LYS A 166 -23.61 -4.14 25.52
C LYS A 166 -23.77 -5.63 25.78
N THR A 167 -22.97 -6.49 25.14
CA THR A 167 -23.02 -7.94 25.37
C THR A 167 -22.55 -8.30 26.78
N LEU A 168 -21.57 -7.57 27.33
CA LEU A 168 -21.08 -7.77 28.71
C LEU A 168 -21.92 -7.03 29.77
N GLY A 169 -22.98 -6.31 29.39
CA GLY A 169 -23.82 -5.56 30.32
C GLY A 169 -23.08 -4.45 31.09
N LEU A 170 -21.90 -4.04 30.63
CA LEU A 170 -21.10 -3.01 31.28
C LEU A 170 -21.62 -1.64 30.86
N LYS A 171 -22.39 -1.01 31.76
CA LYS A 171 -22.63 0.44 31.75
C LYS A 171 -21.27 1.14 31.70
N VAL A 172 -20.85 1.55 30.50
CA VAL A 172 -19.75 2.50 30.33
C VAL A 172 -20.25 3.82 30.95
N LYS A 173 -19.86 4.06 32.20
CA LYS A 173 -19.98 5.37 32.87
C LYS A 173 -19.22 6.38 32.00
N GLY A 174 -19.94 7.16 31.18
CA GLY A 174 -19.29 8.22 30.39
C GLY A 174 -20.01 8.74 29.15
N VAL A 175 -21.27 8.39 28.88
CA VAL A 175 -22.04 9.04 27.81
C VAL A 175 -23.21 9.80 28.46
N PRO A 176 -23.23 11.15 28.40
CA PRO A 176 -24.32 11.94 28.97
C PRO A 176 -25.63 11.54 28.28
N ASN A 177 -26.59 11.19 29.12
CA ASN A 177 -27.95 10.80 28.74
C ASN A 177 -28.76 12.06 28.43
N ASP A 178 -28.49 12.68 27.28
CA ASP A 178 -29.35 13.73 26.76
C ASP A 178 -30.31 13.13 25.74
N ARG A 179 -31.49 12.77 26.27
CA ARG A 179 -32.84 13.04 25.71
C ARG A 179 -33.81 11.94 26.11
N GLN A 180 -34.32 12.05 27.33
CA GLN A 180 -35.76 12.00 27.52
C GLN A 180 -36.28 13.43 27.36
N LEU A 181 -37.07 13.65 26.32
CA LEU A 181 -38.22 14.55 26.21
C LEU A 181 -38.77 14.40 24.79
#